data_AF-A0A3N5HIG1-F1
#
_entry.id   AF-A0A3N5HIG1-F1
#
_cell.length_a   1.000
_cell.length_b   1.000
_cell.length_c   1.000
_cell.angle_alpha   90.00
_cell.angle_beta   90.00
_cell.angle_gamma   90.00
#
_symmetry.space_group_name_H-M   'P 1'
#
loop_
_entity.id
_entity.type
_entity.pdbx_description
1 polymer ?
#
loop_
_entity_poly.entity_id
_entity_poly.type
_entity_poly.pdbx_seq_one_letter_code
_entity_poly.pdbx_strand_id
1 'polypeptide(L)'
;MRVLRPSSWALLPRLLLVALVGLAGCEQPPVDELRFRVGYPDIPSTLLLYVAQDHRLFAAEHLKVETKVFPTGREALAATIAGELDASVVYSTPLVLAAMQGED
;
A
#
# COMPACT_ATOMS: atom_id res chain seq x y z
N MET A 1 47.70 30.95 40.94
CA MET A 1 47.18 30.28 39.72
C MET A 1 45.97 29.44 40.10
N ARG A 2 44.75 29.86 39.73
CA ARG A 2 43.51 29.09 39.96
C ARG A 2 43.05 28.54 38.62
N VAL A 3 43.13 27.21 38.46
CA VAL A 3 42.63 26.49 37.29
C VAL A 3 41.11 26.45 37.40
N LEU A 4 40.43 27.21 36.54
CA LEU A 4 38.98 27.19 36.37
C LEU A 4 38.59 25.82 35.77
N ARG A 5 37.99 24.94 36.57
CA ARG A 5 37.31 23.74 36.08
C ARG A 5 36.03 24.17 35.37
N PRO A 6 35.84 23.87 34.07
CA PRO A 6 34.58 24.17 33.40
C PRO A 6 33.46 23.36 34.07
N SER A 7 32.39 24.07 34.47
CA SER A 7 31.21 23.49 35.08
C SER A 7 30.61 22.42 34.15
N SER A 8 30.33 21.24 34.69
CA SER A 8 29.64 20.11 34.02
C SER A 8 28.33 20.51 33.33
N TRP A 9 27.74 21.65 33.70
CA TRP A 9 26.55 22.24 33.10
C TRP A 9 26.71 22.70 31.64
N ALA A 10 27.93 23.06 31.21
CA ALA A 10 28.17 23.55 29.85
C ALA A 10 28.19 22.45 28.77
N LEU A 11 28.27 21.18 29.18
CA LEU A 11 28.36 20.02 28.28
C LEU A 11 26.98 19.41 27.96
N LEU A 12 26.00 19.62 28.84
CA LEU A 12 24.62 19.14 28.68
C LEU A 12 23.94 19.57 27.36
N PRO A 13 23.97 20.85 26.93
CA PRO A 13 23.28 21.26 25.71
C PRO A 13 23.94 20.69 24.44
N ARG A 14 25.25 20.48 24.45
CA ARG A 14 25.97 19.85 23.33
C ARG A 14 25.64 18.36 23.22
N LEU A 15 25.55 17.66 24.35
CA LEU A 15 25.18 16.25 24.36
C LEU A 15 23.73 16.05 23.90
N LEU A 16 22.83 16.95 24.29
CA LEU A 16 21.43 16.96 23.85
C LEU A 16 21.32 17.19 22.34
N LEU A 17 22.12 18.11 21.78
CA LEU A 17 22.14 18.38 20.34
C LEU A 17 22.61 17.16 19.54
N VAL A 18 23.67 16.49 20.01
CA VAL A 18 24.20 15.26 19.38
C VAL A 18 23.17 14.13 19.45
N ALA A 19 22.46 13.99 20.57
CA ALA A 19 21.38 13.02 20.70
C ALA A 19 20.23 13.31 19.73
N LEU A 20 19.81 14.58 19.59
CA LEU A 20 18.74 14.99 18.68
C LEU A 20 19.07 14.69 17.20
N VAL A 21 20.33 14.91 16.80
CA VAL A 21 20.81 14.60 15.45
C VAL A 21 20.88 13.08 15.21
N GLY A 22 21.20 12.30 16.24
CA GLY A 22 21.18 10.83 16.18
C GLY A 22 19.78 10.24 15.96
N LEU A 23 18.73 10.91 16.46
CA LEU A 23 17.33 10.49 16.26
C LEU A 23 16.78 10.84 14.87
N ALA A 24 17.29 11.88 14.22
CA ALA A 24 16.89 12.27 12.86
C ALA A 24 17.49 11.36 11.77
N GLY A 25 18.51 10.55 12.11
CA GLY A 25 19.20 9.67 11.17
C GLY A 25 18.58 8.27 11.01
N CYS A 26 17.44 7.99 11.63
CA CYS A 26 16.65 6.80 11.33
C CYS A 26 15.93 6.99 9.99
N GLU A 27 16.68 6.94 8.90
CA GLU A 27 16.15 6.81 7.55
C GLU A 27 15.51 5.41 7.46
N GLN A 28 14.19 5.35 7.69
CA GLN A 28 13.44 4.12 7.46
C GLN A 28 13.63 3.77 5.97
N PRO A 29 14.08 2.53 5.65
CA PRO A 29 14.22 2.13 4.27
C PRO A 29 12.87 2.38 3.56
N PRO A 30 12.88 2.96 2.36
CA PRO A 30 11.65 3.19 1.62
C PRO A 30 10.93 1.86 1.51
N VAL A 31 9.73 1.78 2.07
CA VAL A 31 8.91 0.58 1.91
C VAL A 31 8.48 0.56 0.46
N ASP A 32 8.99 -0.42 -0.29
CA ASP A 32 8.67 -0.57 -1.70
C ASP A 32 7.16 -0.70 -1.87
N GLU A 33 6.54 0.32 -2.44
CA GLU A 33 5.10 0.38 -2.65
C GLU A 33 4.73 -0.59 -3.79
N LEU A 34 4.02 -1.66 -3.45
CA LEU A 34 3.60 -2.66 -4.43
C LEU A 34 2.43 -2.11 -5.24
N ARG A 35 2.56 -2.11 -6.57
CA ARG A 35 1.48 -1.71 -7.47
C ARG A 35 0.58 -2.91 -7.78
N PHE A 36 -0.73 -2.70 -7.73
CA PHE A 36 -1.71 -3.76 -7.94
C PHE A 36 -2.93 -3.24 -8.72
N ARG A 37 -3.23 -3.85 -9.87
CA ARG A 37 -4.31 -3.43 -10.78
C ARG A 37 -5.54 -4.32 -10.59
N VAL A 38 -6.67 -3.73 -10.25
CA VAL A 38 -7.92 -4.45 -9.99
C VAL A 38 -9.05 -4.00 -10.92
N GLY A 39 -9.67 -4.96 -11.60
CA GLY A 39 -10.87 -4.72 -12.42
C GLY A 39 -12.17 -5.15 -11.73
N TYR A 40 -13.26 -4.41 -11.86
CA TYR A 40 -14.55 -4.80 -11.29
C TYR A 40 -15.76 -4.14 -11.97
N PRO A 41 -16.96 -4.73 -11.86
CA PRO A 41 -18.21 -4.09 -12.27
C PRO A 41 -18.70 -3.05 -11.25
N ASP A 42 -19.28 -1.94 -11.72
CA ASP A 42 -19.84 -0.92 -10.85
C ASP A 42 -21.22 -1.33 -10.30
N ILE A 43 -21.20 -2.08 -9.20
CA ILE A 43 -22.38 -2.67 -8.55
C ILE A 43 -22.24 -2.60 -7.03
N PRO A 44 -23.33 -2.68 -6.25
CA PRO A 44 -23.25 -2.53 -4.79
C PRO A 44 -22.28 -3.48 -4.08
N SER A 45 -22.05 -4.69 -4.60
CA SER A 45 -21.13 -5.66 -4.00
C SER A 45 -19.66 -5.28 -4.11
N THR A 46 -19.28 -4.34 -5.00
CA THR A 46 -17.90 -3.86 -5.15
C THR A 46 -17.62 -2.59 -4.34
N LEU A 47 -18.59 -2.14 -3.53
CA LEU A 47 -18.46 -0.94 -2.67
C LEU A 47 -17.24 -0.97 -1.74
N LEU A 48 -16.83 -2.16 -1.28
CA LEU A 48 -15.70 -2.32 -0.38
C LEU A 48 -14.37 -1.83 -0.98
N LEU A 49 -14.20 -1.85 -2.30
CA LEU A 49 -13.01 -1.30 -2.96
C LEU A 49 -12.93 0.22 -2.78
N TYR A 50 -14.06 0.91 -2.89
CA TYR A 50 -14.15 2.35 -2.65
C TYR A 50 -13.88 2.69 -1.18
N VAL A 51 -14.47 1.92 -0.24
CA VAL A 51 -14.22 2.10 1.20
C VAL A 51 -12.74 1.91 1.52
N ALA A 52 -12.10 0.87 0.98
CA ALA A 52 -10.68 0.61 1.19
C ALA A 52 -9.79 1.74 0.65
N GLN A 53 -10.16 2.34 -0.47
CA GLN A 53 -9.45 3.49 -1.04
C GLN A 53 -9.66 4.77 -0.23
N ASP A 54 -10.89 5.09 0.14
CA ASP A 54 -11.25 6.28 0.92
C ASP A 54 -10.59 6.27 2.31
N HIS A 55 -10.63 5.13 2.99
CA HIS A 55 -10.01 4.93 4.29
C HIS A 55 -8.49 4.64 4.23
N ARG A 56 -7.88 4.72 3.04
CA ARG A 56 -6.43 4.48 2.82
C ARG A 56 -5.95 3.11 3.33
N LEU A 57 -6.81 2.11 3.33
CA LEU A 57 -6.50 0.76 3.81
C LEU A 57 -5.40 0.10 2.95
N PHE A 58 -5.40 0.34 1.64
CA PHE A 58 -4.33 -0.17 0.77
C PHE A 58 -2.97 0.48 1.07
N ALA A 59 -2.96 1.80 1.29
CA ALA A 59 -1.71 2.52 1.60
C ALA A 59 -1.13 2.09 2.96
N ALA A 60 -1.98 1.75 3.94
CA ALA A 60 -1.54 1.19 5.22
C ALA A 60 -0.80 -0.16 5.06
N GLU A 61 -1.08 -0.89 3.99
CA GLU A 61 -0.44 -2.16 3.62
C GLU A 61 0.64 -1.98 2.54
N HIS A 62 1.10 -0.74 2.30
CA HIS A 62 2.09 -0.42 1.27
C HIS A 62 1.67 -0.85 -0.15
N LEU A 63 0.37 -0.85 -0.42
CA LEU A 63 -0.23 -1.16 -1.72
C LEU A 63 -0.74 0.10 -2.42
N LYS A 64 -0.26 0.30 -3.65
CA LYS A 64 -0.84 1.25 -4.60
C LYS A 64 -1.80 0.51 -5.52
N VAL A 65 -3.09 0.61 -5.22
CA VAL A 65 -4.14 -0.03 -6.03
C VAL A 65 -4.61 0.89 -7.14
N GLU A 66 -4.56 0.39 -8.38
CA GLU A 66 -5.13 1.04 -9.57
C GLU A 66 -6.40 0.30 -9.98
N THR A 67 -7.54 0.99 -9.96
CA THR A 67 -8.85 0.40 -10.23
C THR A 67 -9.32 0.69 -11.66
N LYS A 68 -9.87 -0.33 -12.34
CA LYS A 68 -10.54 -0.19 -13.64
C LYS A 68 -11.97 -0.72 -13.57
N VAL A 69 -12.93 0.15 -13.87
CA VAL A 69 -14.35 -0.24 -13.91
C VAL A 69 -14.67 -0.89 -15.25
N PHE A 70 -15.41 -2.00 -15.22
CA PHE A 70 -15.90 -2.70 -16.39
C PHE A 70 -17.43 -2.77 -16.40
N PRO A 71 -18.08 -2.94 -17.57
CA PRO A 71 -19.52 -3.10 -17.65
C PRO A 71 -20.03 -4.35 -16.91
N THR A 72 -19.31 -5.48 -16.99
CA THR A 72 -19.62 -6.70 -16.23
C THR A 72 -18.35 -7.37 -15.71
N GLY A 73 -18.53 -8.32 -14.77
CA GLY A 73 -17.43 -9.14 -14.28
C GLY A 73 -16.78 -9.99 -15.39
N ARG A 74 -17.50 -10.34 -16.45
CA ARG A 74 -16.93 -11.15 -17.55
C ARG A 74 -15.85 -10.38 -18.31
N GLU A 75 -16.08 -9.10 -18.59
CA GLU A 75 -15.05 -8.26 -19.24
C GLU A 75 -13.87 -8.01 -18.31
N ALA A 76 -14.12 -7.86 -17.00
CA ALA A 76 -13.05 -7.77 -16.00
C ALA A 76 -12.20 -9.04 -15.96
N LEU A 77 -12.81 -10.24 -16.00
CA LEU A 77 -12.08 -11.51 -16.04
C LEU A 77 -11.25 -11.65 -17.32
N ALA A 78 -11.83 -11.32 -18.47
CA ALA A 78 -11.13 -11.39 -19.75
C ALA A 78 -9.88 -10.49 -19.74
N ALA A 79 -9.97 -9.30 -19.16
CA ALA A 79 -8.82 -8.40 -19.00
C ALA A 79 -7.75 -8.97 -18.04
N THR A 80 -8.15 -9.65 -16.96
CA THR A 80 -7.21 -10.34 -16.06
C THR A 80 -6.49 -11.49 -16.76
N ILE A 81 -7.22 -12.35 -17.49
CA ILE A 81 -6.64 -13.46 -18.28
C ILE A 81 -5.66 -12.93 -19.33
N ALA A 82 -5.96 -11.77 -19.95
CA ALA A 82 -5.08 -11.12 -20.90
C ALA A 82 -3.83 -10.46 -20.28
N GLY A 83 -3.70 -10.45 -18.95
CA GLY A 83 -2.58 -9.82 -18.22
C GLY A 83 -2.68 -8.29 -18.08
N GLU A 84 -3.82 -7.69 -18.43
CA GLU A 84 -4.05 -6.25 -18.25
C GLU A 84 -4.22 -5.86 -16.77
N LEU A 85 -4.69 -6.80 -15.95
CA LEU A 85 -5.00 -6.64 -14.53
C LEU A 85 -4.30 -7.73 -13.72
N ASP A 86 -4.04 -7.45 -12.45
CA ASP A 86 -3.48 -8.42 -11.51
C ASP A 86 -4.59 -9.23 -10.81
N ALA A 87 -5.79 -8.65 -10.69
CA ALA A 87 -6.99 -9.35 -10.23
C ALA A 87 -8.28 -8.72 -10.79
N SER A 88 -9.37 -9.48 -10.73
CA SER A 88 -10.72 -8.99 -11.01
C SER A 88 -11.75 -9.48 -10.02
N VAL A 89 -12.69 -8.61 -9.65
CA VAL A 89 -13.89 -9.02 -8.91
C VAL A 89 -14.94 -9.50 -9.90
N VAL A 90 -15.28 -10.77 -9.81
CA VAL A 90 -16.29 -11.41 -10.65
C VAL A 90 -17.28 -12.18 -9.81
N TYR A 91 -18.50 -12.35 -10.33
CA TYR A 91 -19.41 -13.32 -9.74
C TYR A 91 -18.84 -14.73 -9.87
N SER A 92 -19.17 -15.58 -8.91
CA SER A 92 -18.73 -16.98 -8.87
C SER A 92 -19.19 -17.78 -10.10
N THR A 93 -20.27 -17.38 -10.77
CA THR A 93 -20.81 -18.07 -11.94
C THR A 93 -19.81 -18.14 -13.11
N PRO A 94 -19.16 -17.03 -13.55
CA PRO A 94 -18.06 -17.09 -14.51
C PRO A 94 -16.91 -18.03 -14.12
N LEU A 95 -16.52 -18.07 -12.85
CA LEU A 95 -15.42 -18.90 -12.36
C LEU A 95 -15.78 -20.40 -12.43
N VAL A 96 -17.02 -20.73 -12.06
CA VAL A 96 -17.58 -22.08 -12.24
C VAL A 96 -17.66 -22.44 -13.73
N LEU A 97 -18.06 -21.51 -14.59
CA LEU A 97 -18.17 -21.77 -16.03
C LEU A 97 -16.81 -21.96 -16.71
N ALA A 98 -15.79 -21.17 -16.35
CA ALA A 98 -14.42 -21.34 -16.86
C ALA A 98 -13.84 -22.70 -16.43
N ALA A 99 -14.00 -23.07 -15.15
CA ALA A 99 -13.58 -24.37 -14.66
C ALA A 99 -14.33 -25.54 -15.31
N MET A 100 -15.63 -25.36 -15.60
CA MET A 100 -16.42 -26.34 -16.34
C MET A 100 -16.01 -26.47 -17.82
N GLN A 101 -15.36 -25.46 -18.40
CA GLN A 101 -14.88 -25.47 -19.78
C GLN A 101 -13.44 -25.98 -19.91
N GLY A 102 -12.77 -26.30 -18.79
CA GLY A 102 -11.38 -26.75 -18.77
C GLY A 102 -10.37 -25.63 -19.03
N GLU A 103 -10.78 -24.38 -18.80
CA GLU A 103 -9.95 -23.17 -18.96
C GLU A 103 -9.37 -22.70 -17.61
N ASP A 104 -8.81 -23.66 -16.84
CA ASP A 104 -8.16 -23.41 -15.54
C ASP A 104 -6.79 -22.71 -15.67
#